data_AF-A0A377TRD0-F1
#
_entry.id   AF-A0A377TRD0-F1
#
_cell.length_a   1.000
_cell.length_b   1.000
_cell.length_c   1.000
_cell.angle_alpha   90.00
_cell.angle_beta   90.00
_cell.angle_gamma   90.00
#
_symmetry.space_group_name_H-M   'P 1'
#
loop_
_entity.id
_entity.type
_entity.pdbx_description
1 polymer ?
#
loop_
_entity_poly.entity_id
_entity_poly.type
_entity_poly.pdbx_seq_one_letter_code
_entity_poly.pdbx_strand_id
1 'polypeptide(L)'
;MASPDYIREAGEPDTPQSLVNFRCINRCFPGGEKYRWEFIGPSGELSEVAVKGDLVVDADSAMIQAAESGLGIAFVYQSLVTQQLSAGSLVHLLPGYRYPADHFCVYYPSRKHIPAPPAGLYRLGDGAE
;
A
#
# COMPACT_ATOMS: atom_id res chain seq x y z
N MET A 1 3.78 7.76 -2.56
CA MET A 1 5.06 7.40 -3.21
C MET A 1 4.77 6.74 -4.54
N ALA A 2 5.67 6.85 -5.51
CA ALA A 2 5.55 6.23 -6.83
C ALA A 2 6.94 5.94 -7.42
N SER A 3 7.02 5.17 -8.51
CA SER A 3 8.28 5.03 -9.23
C SER A 3 8.71 6.36 -9.88
N PRO A 4 10.02 6.61 -10.03
CA PRO A 4 10.52 7.79 -10.74
C PRO A 4 9.99 7.87 -12.18
N ASP A 5 9.86 6.71 -12.83
CA ASP A 5 9.39 6.59 -14.21
C ASP A 5 7.95 7.09 -14.37
N TYR A 6 7.07 6.66 -13.47
CA TYR A 6 5.67 7.09 -13.45
C TYR A 6 5.56 8.61 -13.24
N ILE A 7 6.33 9.17 -12.32
CA ILE A 7 6.29 10.62 -12.04
C ILE A 7 6.85 11.44 -13.20
N ARG A 8 7.87 10.93 -13.90
CA ARG A 8 8.39 11.56 -15.10
C ARG A 8 7.34 11.66 -16.22
N GLU A 9 6.44 10.68 -16.31
CA GLU A 9 5.37 10.65 -17.31
C GLU A 9 4.10 11.42 -16.87
N ALA A 10 3.67 11.21 -15.62
CA ALA A 10 2.40 11.75 -15.11
C ALA A 10 2.53 13.15 -14.47
N GLY A 11 3.75 13.57 -14.13
CA GLY A 11 4.02 14.73 -13.30
C GLY A 11 3.99 14.41 -11.80
N GLU A 12 4.32 15.41 -10.99
CA GLU A 12 4.32 15.32 -9.52
C GLU A 12 3.09 16.02 -8.93
N PRO A 13 2.33 15.39 -8.00
CA PRO A 13 1.25 16.06 -7.31
C PRO A 13 1.79 17.11 -6.32
N ASP A 14 1.28 18.34 -6.42
CA ASP A 14 1.63 19.45 -5.52
C ASP A 14 0.81 19.45 -4.21
N THR A 15 -0.44 18.97 -4.27
CA THR A 15 -1.34 18.90 -3.11
C THR A 15 -2.00 17.53 -2.98
N PRO A 16 -2.45 17.13 -1.77
CA PRO A 16 -3.27 15.95 -1.57
C PRO A 16 -4.49 15.91 -2.51
N GLN A 17 -5.17 17.05 -2.69
CA GLN A 17 -6.36 17.14 -3.53
C GLN A 17 -6.05 16.85 -5.00
N SER A 18 -4.85 17.20 -5.48
CA SER A 18 -4.43 16.91 -6.85
C SER A 18 -4.34 15.42 -7.15
N LEU A 19 -4.20 14.55 -6.14
CA LEU A 19 -4.09 13.09 -6.30
C LEU A 19 -5.29 12.47 -7.04
N VAL A 20 -6.46 13.11 -7.03
CA VAL A 20 -7.64 12.64 -7.78
C VAL A 20 -7.42 12.60 -9.30
N ASN A 21 -6.39 13.28 -9.80
CA ASN A 21 -6.02 13.33 -11.22
C ASN A 21 -4.94 12.31 -11.59
N PHE A 22 -4.44 11.53 -10.62
CA PHE A 22 -3.39 10.53 -10.83
C PHE A 22 -3.95 9.12 -10.70
N ARG A 23 -3.23 8.14 -11.26
CA ARG A 23 -3.48 6.74 -10.92
C ARG A 23 -3.04 6.51 -9.49
N CYS A 24 -3.98 6.15 -8.62
CA CYS A 24 -3.69 5.78 -7.24
C CYS A 24 -3.98 4.30 -6.99
N ILE A 25 -3.19 3.71 -6.12
CA ILE A 25 -3.35 2.32 -5.67
C ILE A 25 -4.17 2.37 -4.38
N ASN A 26 -5.41 1.91 -4.44
CA ASN A 26 -6.33 1.93 -3.31
C ASN A 26 -6.04 0.79 -2.33
N ARG A 27 -6.06 1.09 -1.04
CA ARG A 27 -6.16 0.05 -0.01
C ARG A 27 -7.62 -0.30 0.23
N CYS A 28 -7.92 -1.59 0.32
CA CYS A 28 -9.22 -2.08 0.78
C CYS A 28 -9.09 -2.80 2.12
N PHE A 29 -10.05 -2.54 3.01
CA PHE A 29 -10.20 -3.31 4.23
C PHE A 29 -11.10 -4.55 3.97
N PRO A 30 -10.98 -5.62 4.76
CA PRO A 30 -11.87 -6.79 4.80
C PRO A 30 -13.36 -6.48 4.69
N GLY A 31 -13.83 -5.32 5.15
CA GLY A 31 -15.22 -4.87 4.99
C GLY A 31 -15.60 -4.42 3.57
N GLY A 32 -14.67 -4.41 2.62
CA GLY A 32 -14.86 -3.90 1.25
C GLY A 32 -14.68 -2.37 1.14
N GLU A 33 -14.44 -1.70 2.25
CA GLU A 33 -14.26 -0.26 2.31
C GLU A 33 -12.85 0.14 1.86
N LYS A 34 -12.78 1.14 0.98
CA LYS A 34 -11.50 1.72 0.56
C LYS A 34 -11.04 2.74 1.58
N TYR A 35 -9.76 2.71 1.90
CA TYR A 35 -9.15 3.70 2.78
C TYR A 35 -9.15 5.09 2.13
N ARG A 36 -9.69 6.10 2.82
CA ARG A 36 -9.55 7.50 2.45
C ARG A 36 -8.19 7.99 2.91
N TRP A 37 -7.40 8.56 2.02
CA TRP A 37 -6.05 8.97 2.36
C TRP A 37 -6.09 10.24 3.18
N GLU A 38 -5.47 10.20 4.35
CA GLU A 38 -5.44 11.32 5.29
C GLU A 38 -4.07 12.00 5.28
N PHE A 39 -4.08 13.32 5.15
CA PHE A 39 -2.90 14.15 5.14
C PHE A 39 -3.04 15.29 6.15
N ILE A 40 -2.03 15.48 6.97
CA ILE A 40 -1.86 16.68 7.80
C ILE A 40 -0.92 17.61 7.06
N GLY A 41 -1.44 18.76 6.65
CA GLY A 41 -0.66 19.78 5.96
C GLY A 41 0.33 20.50 6.87
N PRO A 42 1.19 21.35 6.28
CA PRO A 42 2.23 22.06 7.02
C PRO A 42 1.70 23.02 8.09
N SER A 43 0.44 23.47 7.97
CA SER A 43 -0.21 24.32 8.98
C SER A 43 -1.06 23.54 9.98
N GLY A 44 -1.04 22.19 9.91
CA GLY A 44 -1.80 21.31 10.79
C GLY A 44 -3.22 20.98 10.30
N GLU A 45 -3.60 21.42 9.10
CA GLU A 45 -4.91 21.12 8.54
C GLU A 45 -5.02 19.64 8.11
N LEU A 46 -6.13 18.99 8.47
CA LEU A 46 -6.44 17.63 8.02
C LEU A 46 -7.14 17.68 6.65
N SER A 47 -6.64 16.90 5.71
CA SER A 47 -7.22 16.70 4.38
C SER A 47 -7.46 15.21 4.14
N GLU A 48 -8.71 14.85 3.86
CA GLU A 48 -9.10 13.52 3.42
C GLU A 48 -9.30 13.49 1.91
N VAL A 49 -8.69 12.51 1.24
CA VAL A 49 -8.76 12.36 -0.21
C VAL A 49 -9.26 10.97 -0.56
N ALA A 50 -10.43 10.91 -1.19
CA ALA A 50 -10.93 9.72 -1.86
C ALA A 50 -10.30 9.64 -3.24
N VAL A 51 -9.16 8.95 -3.34
CA VAL A 51 -8.42 8.83 -4.59
C VAL A 51 -9.14 7.92 -5.60
N LYS A 52 -8.98 8.25 -6.88
CA LYS A 52 -9.49 7.42 -7.98
C LYS A 52 -8.41 6.42 -8.39
N GLY A 53 -8.82 5.19 -8.67
CA GLY A 53 -7.90 4.15 -9.10
C GLY A 53 -8.57 2.79 -9.20
N ASP A 54 -8.29 2.09 -10.30
CA ASP A 54 -8.79 0.74 -10.58
C ASP A 54 -8.09 -0.34 -9.77
N LEU A 55 -6.82 -0.11 -9.41
CA LEU A 55 -6.06 -1.07 -8.61
C LEU A 55 -6.42 -0.93 -7.14
N VAL A 56 -6.94 -2.01 -6.57
CA VAL A 56 -7.34 -2.12 -5.18
C VAL A 56 -6.63 -3.34 -4.58
N VAL A 57 -5.92 -3.16 -3.47
CA VAL A 57 -5.17 -4.23 -2.78
C VAL A 57 -5.35 -4.13 -1.26
N ASP A 58 -5.15 -5.23 -0.54
CA ASP A 58 -5.30 -5.29 0.92
C ASP A 58 -3.97 -5.34 1.69
N ALA A 59 -2.83 -5.43 0.99
CA ALA A 59 -1.51 -5.61 1.60
C ALA A 59 -0.49 -4.52 1.20
N ASP A 60 0.26 -4.00 2.17
CA ASP A 60 1.33 -3.02 1.98
C ASP A 60 2.38 -3.48 0.95
N SER A 61 2.80 -4.73 1.02
CA SER A 61 3.80 -5.30 0.09
C SER A 61 3.29 -5.32 -1.35
N ALA A 62 1.99 -5.50 -1.57
CA ALA A 62 1.39 -5.44 -2.90
C ALA A 62 1.31 -3.98 -3.40
N MET A 63 0.98 -3.03 -2.53
CA MET A 63 0.99 -1.60 -2.86
C MET A 63 2.39 -1.12 -3.28
N ILE A 64 3.41 -1.51 -2.54
CA ILE A 64 4.81 -1.13 -2.80
C ILE A 64 5.28 -1.69 -4.15
N GLN A 65 5.09 -2.99 -4.40
CA GLN A 65 5.47 -3.61 -5.67
C GLN A 65 4.74 -3.00 -6.88
N ALA A 66 3.45 -2.68 -6.72
CA ALA A 66 2.68 -2.03 -7.76
C ALA A 66 3.19 -0.62 -8.06
N ALA A 67 3.56 0.15 -7.03
CA ALA A 67 4.15 1.47 -7.20
C ALA A 67 5.54 1.40 -7.85
N GLU A 68 6.39 0.44 -7.49
CA GLU A 68 7.70 0.20 -8.12
C GLU A 68 7.56 -0.16 -9.59
N SER A 69 6.52 -0.93 -9.93
CA SER A 69 6.17 -1.28 -11.31
C SER A 69 5.52 -0.13 -12.09
N GLY A 70 5.43 1.07 -11.51
CA GLY A 70 4.88 2.26 -12.14
C GLY A 70 3.36 2.25 -12.31
N LEU A 71 2.63 1.36 -11.64
CA LEU A 71 1.17 1.26 -11.80
C LEU A 71 0.40 2.44 -11.19
N GLY A 72 1.06 3.24 -10.34
CA GLY A 72 0.52 4.48 -9.82
C GLY A 72 1.15 4.89 -8.49
N ILE A 73 0.47 5.80 -7.81
CA ILE A 73 0.86 6.32 -6.50
C ILE A 73 0.31 5.40 -5.41
N ALA A 74 1.19 4.95 -4.51
CA ALA A 74 0.83 4.24 -3.28
C ALA A 74 0.89 5.15 -2.06
N PHE A 75 -0.06 4.98 -1.14
CA PHE A 75 -0.06 5.59 0.19
C PHE A 75 0.36 4.54 1.22
N VAL A 76 1.63 4.60 1.62
CA VAL A 76 2.28 3.67 2.54
C VAL A 76 3.23 4.44 3.46
N TYR A 77 3.47 3.91 4.65
CA TYR A 77 4.41 4.52 5.59
C TYR A 77 5.84 4.49 5.05
N GLN A 78 6.58 5.59 5.23
CA GLN A 78 7.97 5.70 4.81
C GLN A 78 8.88 4.61 5.43
N SER A 79 8.57 4.16 6.66
CA SER A 79 9.29 3.08 7.33
C SER A 79 9.24 1.75 6.57
N LEU A 80 8.19 1.51 5.77
CA LEU A 80 8.02 0.28 4.99
C LEU A 80 8.80 0.29 3.67
N VAL A 81 9.23 1.47 3.22
CA VAL A 81 9.82 1.70 1.89
C VAL A 81 11.20 2.35 1.95
N THR A 82 11.85 2.28 3.12
CA THR A 82 13.18 2.86 3.31
C THR A 82 14.20 2.28 2.31
N GLN A 83 14.14 0.97 2.05
CA GLN A 83 15.01 0.32 1.07
C GLN A 83 14.76 0.84 -0.35
N GLN A 84 13.50 0.98 -0.75
CA GLN A 84 13.10 1.45 -2.08
C GLN A 84 13.49 2.90 -2.31
N LEU A 85 13.35 3.74 -1.27
CA LEU A 85 13.79 5.13 -1.29
C LEU A 85 15.32 5.21 -1.41
N SER A 86 16.06 4.41 -0.64
CA SER A 86 17.52 4.37 -0.73
C SER A 86 18.03 3.82 -2.07
N ALA A 87 17.31 2.85 -2.66
CA ALA A 87 17.62 2.29 -3.97
C ALA A 87 17.17 3.18 -5.15
N GLY A 88 16.36 4.22 -4.88
CA GLY A 88 15.77 5.07 -5.91
C GLY A 88 14.68 4.39 -6.75
N SER A 89 14.17 3.23 -6.34
CA SER A 89 13.05 2.57 -7.03
C SER A 89 11.71 3.24 -6.74
N LEU A 90 11.61 3.99 -5.65
CA LEU A 90 10.48 4.85 -5.32
C LEU A 90 10.94 6.25 -4.95
N VAL A 91 10.07 7.23 -5.20
CA VAL A 91 10.22 8.61 -4.74
C VAL A 91 9.12 8.99 -3.75
N HIS A 92 9.50 9.79 -2.77
CA HIS A 92 8.57 10.38 -1.81
C HIS A 92 7.87 11.58 -2.46
N LEU A 93 6.54 11.59 -2.43
CA LEU A 93 5.69 12.66 -2.94
C LEU A 93 5.07 13.39 -1.76
N LEU A 94 4.71 14.67 -1.95
CA LEU A 94 4.07 15.49 -0.92
C LEU A 94 4.88 15.58 0.40
N PRO A 95 6.21 15.85 0.37
CA PRO A 95 7.06 15.80 1.57
C PRO A 95 6.69 16.82 2.67
N GLY A 96 5.91 17.86 2.33
CA GLY A 96 5.38 18.82 3.30
C GLY A 96 4.17 18.33 4.08
N TYR A 97 3.60 17.18 3.70
CA TYR A 97 2.43 16.59 4.32
C TYR A 97 2.84 15.41 5.20
N ARG A 98 2.23 15.32 6.37
CA ARG A 98 2.39 14.20 7.31
C ARG A 98 1.18 13.30 7.25
N TYR A 99 1.33 12.05 7.63
CA TYR A 99 0.18 11.20 7.95
C TYR A 99 -0.26 11.48 9.40
N PRO A 100 -1.55 11.43 9.72
CA PRO A 100 -1.99 11.42 11.11
C PRO A 100 -1.36 10.21 11.82
N ALA A 101 -0.58 10.46 12.88
CA ALA A 101 -0.02 9.39 13.69
C ALA A 101 -1.17 8.49 14.16
N ASP A 102 -1.20 7.25 13.66
CA ASP A 102 -2.33 6.35 13.82
C ASP A 102 -2.64 6.18 15.31
N HIS A 103 -3.90 6.39 15.67
CA HIS A 103 -4.49 5.74 16.81
C HIS A 103 -4.47 4.24 16.50
N PHE A 104 -3.33 3.61 16.78
CA PHE A 104 -3.05 2.18 16.64
C PHE A 104 -4.24 1.36 17.16
N CYS A 105 -5.15 1.00 16.26
CA CYS A 105 -6.23 0.08 16.55
C CYS A 105 -6.23 -0.99 15.46
N VAL A 106 -5.28 -1.91 15.59
CA VAL A 106 -5.43 -3.33 15.27
C VAL A 106 -6.15 -3.59 13.94
N TYR A 107 -5.64 -3.05 12.83
CA TYR A 107 -6.09 -3.47 11.50
C TYR A 107 -4.99 -4.24 10.76
N TYR A 108 -4.46 -5.26 11.44
CA TYR A 108 -3.63 -6.31 10.87
C TYR A 108 -4.21 -7.68 11.27
N PRO A 109 -4.92 -8.40 10.39
CA PRO A 109 -4.72 -9.83 10.34
C PRO A 109 -3.43 -10.08 9.55
N SER A 110 -2.32 -10.11 10.29
CA SER A 110 -1.09 -10.77 9.84
C SER A 110 -1.41 -12.14 9.23
N ARG A 111 -0.86 -12.39 8.03
CA ARG A 111 -0.57 -13.73 7.46
C ARG A 111 -1.76 -14.72 7.41
N LYS A 112 -2.63 -14.60 6.40
CA LYS A 112 -3.48 -15.74 5.95
C LYS A 112 -3.21 -16.19 4.52
N HIS A 113 -1.96 -16.11 4.08
CA HIS A 113 -1.52 -16.82 2.88
C HIS A 113 -0.23 -17.58 3.14
N ILE A 114 -0.27 -18.47 4.13
CA ILE A 114 0.54 -19.69 4.07
C ILE A 114 -0.36 -20.67 3.31
N PRO A 115 -0.11 -20.98 2.02
CA PRO A 115 -0.80 -22.09 1.40
C PRO A 115 -0.53 -23.32 2.25
N ALA A 116 -1.58 -23.96 2.74
CA ALA A 116 -1.45 -25.26 3.41
C ALA A 116 -0.67 -26.19 2.47
N PRO A 117 0.35 -26.93 2.94
CA PRO A 117 0.99 -27.92 2.10
C PRO A 117 -0.11 -28.88 1.60
N PRO A 118 -0.12 -29.24 0.30
CA PRO A 118 -1.18 -30.07 -0.24
C PRO A 118 -1.27 -31.37 0.56
N ALA A 119 -2.49 -31.69 1.00
CA ALA A 119 -2.79 -32.95 1.67
C ALA A 119 -2.43 -34.11 0.74
N GLY A 120 -1.25 -34.69 0.96
CA GLY A 120 -0.67 -35.73 0.12
C GLY A 120 -0.08 -36.85 0.97
N LEU A 121 -0.85 -37.95 1.04
CA LEU A 121 -0.45 -39.34 1.28
C LEU A 121 0.62 -39.64 2.36
N TYR A 122 0.15 -40.18 3.49
CA TYR A 122 0.65 -41.48 3.96
C TYR A 122 -0.55 -42.39 4.25
N ARG A 123 -0.84 -43.27 3.28
CA ARG A 123 -1.59 -44.50 3.52
C ARG A 123 -0.60 -45.63 3.28
N LEU A 124 -0.33 -46.43 4.32
CA LEU A 124 0.10 -47.84 4.37
C LEU A 124 0.82 -48.04 5.72
N GLY A 125 0.54 -49.02 6.58
CA GLY A 125 -0.36 -50.16 6.54
C GLY A 125 -0.21 -50.93 7.87
N ASP A 126 -1.18 -51.81 8.12
CA ASP A 126 -1.17 -53.02 8.97
C ASP A 126 0.08 -53.38 9.81
N GLY A 127 -0.18 -53.82 11.04
CA GLY A 127 0.77 -54.60 11.83
C GLY A 127 0.24 -54.89 13.23
N ALA A 128 -0.36 -56.06 13.40
CA ALA A 128 -0.88 -56.59 14.65
C ALA A 128 0.23 -56.96 15.65
N GLU A 129 -0.03 -56.74 16.94
CA GLU A 129 0.21 -57.67 18.05
C GLU A 129 -0.51 -57.22 19.33
#